data_AF-A0A948EWD9-F1
#
_entry.id   AF-A0A948EWD9-F1
#
_cell.length_a   1.000
_cell.length_b   1.000
_cell.length_c   1.000
_cell.angle_alpha   90.00
_cell.angle_beta   90.00
_cell.angle_gamma   90.00
#
_symmetry.space_group_name_H-M   'P 1'
#
loop_
_entity.id
_entity.type
_entity.pdbx_description
1 polymer ?
#
loop_
_entity_poly.entity_id
_entity_poly.type
_entity_poly.pdbx_seq_one_letter_code
_entity_poly.pdbx_strand_id
1 'polypeptide(L)'
;HHRAHNLAMIMSIAIAGLGIFLSWLTYIRGRISAPRMLARLPRVHHVLQNMYFFDQFYAATVYRFVLWFSWLSGAFDRVVIDGIVNGFGYLTRLLSWTSGLADKYIVDGLVNGLGAVIQGAGESVRRVQTGRIQTYLVYVCFSVLLLVLVFRAL
;
A
#
# COMPACT_ATOMS: atom_id res chain seq x y z
N HIS A 1 -37.15 35.69 -47.01
CA HIS A 1 -36.64 34.85 -45.89
C HIS A 1 -37.40 35.01 -44.56
N HIS A 2 -37.96 36.17 -44.20
CA HIS A 2 -38.64 36.37 -42.90
C HIS A 2 -39.99 35.64 -42.71
N ARG A 3 -40.76 35.37 -43.76
CA ARG A 3 -42.06 34.67 -43.64
C ARG A 3 -41.94 33.21 -43.21
N ALA A 4 -40.93 32.49 -43.71
CA ALA A 4 -40.70 31.11 -43.31
C ALA A 4 -40.27 30.98 -41.84
N HIS A 5 -39.48 31.95 -41.34
CA HIS A 5 -39.02 31.98 -39.96
C HIS A 5 -40.16 32.28 -38.98
N ASN A 6 -41.04 33.23 -39.31
CA ASN A 6 -42.20 33.55 -38.48
C ASN A 6 -43.21 32.39 -38.46
N LEU A 7 -43.40 31.72 -39.60
CA LEU A 7 -44.29 30.58 -39.71
C LEU A 7 -43.74 29.36 -38.93
N ALA A 8 -42.44 29.11 -39.00
CA ALA A 8 -41.79 28.07 -38.18
C ALA A 8 -41.89 28.37 -36.66
N MET A 9 -41.70 29.63 -36.24
CA MET A 9 -41.87 30.02 -34.83
C MET A 9 -43.30 29.79 -34.34
N ILE A 10 -44.29 30.24 -35.09
CA ILE A 10 -45.71 30.07 -34.72
C ILE A 10 -46.07 28.59 -34.64
N MET A 11 -45.61 27.78 -35.61
CA MET A 11 -45.85 26.34 -35.60
C MET A 11 -45.16 25.65 -34.41
N SER A 12 -43.93 26.04 -34.05
CA SER A 12 -43.24 25.48 -32.89
C SER A 12 -43.95 25.81 -31.58
N ILE A 13 -44.38 27.07 -31.41
CA ILE A 13 -45.11 27.51 -30.21
C ILE A 13 -46.47 26.80 -30.13
N ALA A 14 -47.16 26.64 -31.26
CA ALA A 14 -48.43 25.92 -31.33
C ALA A 14 -48.27 24.43 -30.97
N ILE A 15 -47.26 23.75 -31.51
CA ILE A 15 -46.98 22.33 -31.23
C ILE A 15 -46.58 22.13 -29.76
N ALA A 16 -45.71 22.99 -29.22
CA ALA A 16 -45.32 22.94 -27.82
C ALA A 16 -46.52 23.18 -26.90
N GLY A 17 -47.36 24.18 -27.21
CA GLY A 17 -48.59 24.48 -26.49
C GLY A 17 -49.58 23.33 -26.51
N LEU A 18 -49.75 22.68 -27.68
CA LEU A 18 -50.58 21.47 -27.82
C LEU A 18 -50.04 20.30 -26.97
N GLY A 19 -48.72 20.09 -26.95
CA GLY A 19 -48.10 19.04 -26.13
C GLY A 19 -48.31 19.26 -24.63
N ILE A 20 -48.14 20.49 -24.16
CA ILE A 20 -48.39 20.86 -22.76
C ILE A 20 -49.88 20.72 -22.42
N PHE A 21 -50.77 21.17 -23.31
CA PHE A 21 -52.22 21.05 -23.12
C PHE A 21 -52.67 19.59 -23.03
N LEU A 22 -52.16 18.71 -23.90
CA LEU A 22 -52.42 17.27 -23.87
C LEU A 22 -51.88 16.60 -22.60
N SER A 23 -50.69 17.00 -22.14
CA SER A 23 -50.11 16.54 -20.87
C SER A 23 -50.97 16.96 -19.68
N TRP A 24 -51.40 18.23 -19.64
CA TRP A 24 -52.29 18.73 -18.58
C TRP A 24 -53.65 18.00 -18.54
N LEU A 25 -54.23 17.71 -19.71
CA LEU A 25 -55.50 17.00 -19.81
C LEU A 25 -55.41 15.54 -19.34
N THR A 26 -54.27 14.89 -19.57
CA THR A 26 -54.02 13.48 -19.20
C THR A 26 -53.61 13.34 -17.73
N TYR A 27 -52.68 14.15 -17.24
CA TYR A 27 -52.12 14.03 -15.89
C TYR A 27 -52.89 14.78 -14.80
N ILE A 28 -53.41 15.99 -15.07
CA ILE A 28 -54.05 16.84 -14.04
C ILE A 28 -55.57 16.73 -14.10
N ARG A 29 -56.17 16.89 -15.29
CA ARG A 29 -57.64 16.85 -15.45
C ARG A 29 -58.19 15.42 -15.40
N GLY A 30 -57.37 14.40 -15.62
CA GLY A 30 -57.73 12.98 -15.57
C GLY A 30 -58.80 12.53 -16.57
N ARG A 31 -59.15 13.37 -17.57
CA ARG A 31 -60.21 13.09 -18.55
C ARG A 31 -59.81 12.00 -19.53
N ILE A 32 -58.51 11.83 -19.75
CA ILE A 32 -57.91 10.77 -20.56
C ILE A 32 -57.05 9.92 -19.63
N SER A 33 -57.44 8.68 -19.39
CA SER A 33 -56.63 7.76 -18.61
C SER A 33 -55.46 7.26 -19.45
N ALA A 34 -54.26 7.75 -19.15
CA ALA A 34 -53.00 7.24 -19.72
C ALA A 34 -52.90 5.70 -19.68
N PRO A 35 -53.31 4.99 -18.61
CA PRO A 35 -53.24 3.52 -18.55
C PRO A 35 -54.06 2.81 -19.64
N ARG A 36 -55.24 3.33 -20.01
CA ARG A 36 -56.08 2.72 -21.07
C ARG A 36 -55.51 2.94 -22.47
N MET A 37 -54.79 4.04 -22.71
CA MET A 37 -54.09 4.24 -23.99
C MET A 37 -52.86 3.34 -24.08
N LEU A 38 -52.11 3.20 -22.99
CA LEU A 38 -50.94 2.33 -22.92
C LEU A 38 -51.31 0.84 -23.08
N ALA A 39 -52.48 0.43 -22.55
CA ALA A 39 -53.01 -0.92 -22.73
C ALA A 39 -53.40 -1.28 -24.18
N ARG A 40 -53.59 -0.30 -25.07
CA ARG A 40 -53.88 -0.56 -26.49
C ARG A 40 -52.65 -0.95 -27.30
N LEU A 41 -51.45 -0.61 -26.82
CA LEU A 41 -50.17 -0.89 -27.48
C LEU A 41 -49.16 -1.47 -26.48
N PRO A 42 -49.42 -2.68 -25.92
CA PRO A 42 -48.58 -3.26 -24.88
C PRO A 42 -47.13 -3.49 -25.33
N ARG A 43 -46.90 -3.78 -26.61
CA ARG A 43 -45.55 -3.96 -27.18
C ARG A 43 -44.75 -2.66 -27.20
N VAL A 44 -45.36 -1.56 -27.66
CA VAL A 44 -44.68 -0.24 -27.72
C VAL A 44 -44.39 0.25 -26.31
N HIS A 45 -45.35 0.09 -25.40
CA HIS A 45 -45.16 0.41 -24.00
C HIS A 45 -44.00 -0.39 -23.38
N HIS A 46 -43.94 -1.71 -23.61
CA HIS A 46 -42.87 -2.55 -23.09
C HIS A 46 -41.48 -2.15 -23.63
N VAL A 47 -41.36 -1.78 -24.90
CA VAL A 47 -40.09 -1.32 -25.48
C VAL A 47 -39.65 0.02 -24.86
N LEU A 48 -40.57 0.98 -24.76
CA LEU A 48 -40.29 2.30 -24.20
C LEU A 48 -39.99 2.25 -22.70
N GLN A 49 -40.70 1.40 -21.95
CA GLN A 49 -40.46 1.19 -20.52
C GLN A 49 -39.10 0.57 -20.23
N ASN A 50 -38.65 -0.36 -21.09
CA ASN A 50 -37.33 -0.97 -20.96
C ASN A 50 -36.20 -0.11 -21.58
N MET A 51 -36.44 1.19 -21.82
CA MET A 51 -35.48 2.11 -22.46
C MET A 51 -34.87 1.50 -23.73
N TYR A 52 -35.72 0.94 -24.60
CA TYR A 52 -35.34 0.25 -25.84
C TYR A 52 -34.38 -0.94 -25.65
N PHE A 53 -34.33 -1.53 -24.46
CA PHE A 53 -33.44 -2.64 -24.08
C PHE A 53 -31.95 -2.29 -24.11
N PHE A 54 -31.57 -1.01 -24.16
CA PHE A 54 -30.17 -0.58 -24.14
C PHE A 54 -29.45 -1.05 -22.88
N ASP A 55 -30.09 -0.93 -21.73
CA ASP A 55 -29.49 -1.33 -20.44
C ASP A 55 -29.13 -2.82 -20.41
N GLN A 56 -30.01 -3.67 -20.95
CA GLN A 56 -29.83 -5.12 -20.97
C GLN A 56 -28.74 -5.52 -21.96
N PHE A 57 -28.69 -4.86 -23.11
CA PHE A 57 -27.61 -5.05 -24.09
C PHE A 57 -26.26 -4.65 -23.50
N TYR A 58 -26.17 -3.48 -22.86
CA TYR A 58 -24.95 -3.00 -22.20
C TYR A 58 -24.53 -3.92 -21.05
N ALA A 59 -25.47 -4.37 -20.23
CA ALA A 59 -25.21 -5.30 -19.14
C ALA A 59 -24.69 -6.66 -19.65
N ALA A 60 -25.27 -7.17 -20.74
CA ALA A 60 -24.89 -8.47 -21.30
C ALA A 60 -23.54 -8.45 -22.02
N THR A 61 -23.16 -7.32 -22.63
CA THR A 61 -21.93 -7.20 -23.42
C THR A 61 -20.84 -6.47 -22.65
N VAL A 62 -20.98 -5.15 -22.50
CA VAL A 62 -19.95 -4.27 -21.95
C VAL A 62 -19.67 -4.60 -20.49
N TYR A 63 -20.71 -4.69 -19.64
CA TYR A 63 -20.50 -4.91 -18.21
C TYR A 63 -19.86 -6.28 -17.93
N ARG A 64 -20.38 -7.35 -18.54
CA ARG A 64 -19.80 -8.71 -18.41
C ARG A 64 -18.36 -8.78 -18.92
N PHE A 65 -18.06 -8.12 -20.04
CA PHE A 65 -16.70 -8.05 -20.57
C PHE A 65 -15.74 -7.33 -19.60
N VAL A 66 -16.15 -6.18 -19.07
CA VAL A 66 -15.34 -5.41 -18.12
C VAL A 66 -15.12 -6.19 -16.82
N LEU A 67 -16.15 -6.86 -16.29
CA LEU A 67 -15.99 -7.69 -15.10
C LEU A 67 -15.05 -8.87 -15.33
N TRP A 68 -15.14 -9.54 -16.48
CA TRP A 68 -14.24 -10.63 -16.83
C TRP A 68 -12.79 -10.13 -16.95
N PHE A 69 -12.57 -8.98 -17.58
CA PHE A 69 -11.25 -8.37 -17.70
C PHE A 69 -10.69 -7.91 -16.35
N SER A 70 -11.53 -7.35 -15.49
CA SER A 70 -11.17 -6.98 -14.12
C SER A 70 -10.73 -8.21 -13.32
N TRP A 71 -11.48 -9.31 -13.41
CA TRP A 71 -11.11 -10.57 -12.78
C TRP A 71 -9.77 -11.11 -13.30
N LEU A 72 -9.54 -11.06 -14.62
CA LEU A 72 -8.27 -11.46 -15.23
C LEU A 72 -7.09 -10.62 -14.72
N SER A 73 -7.26 -9.29 -14.67
CA SER A 73 -6.24 -8.39 -14.13
C SER A 73 -5.97 -8.66 -12.65
N GLY A 74 -7.01 -8.92 -11.87
CA GLY A 74 -6.86 -9.28 -10.45
C GLY A 74 -6.19 -10.63 -10.24
N ALA A 75 -6.43 -11.60 -11.14
CA ALA A 75 -5.72 -12.88 -11.11
C ALA A 75 -4.22 -12.70 -11.46
N PHE A 76 -3.91 -11.83 -12.43
CA PHE A 76 -2.53 -11.52 -12.78
C PHE A 76 -1.77 -10.85 -11.63
N ASP A 77 -2.38 -9.85 -10.99
CA ASP A 77 -1.82 -9.17 -9.82
C ASP A 77 -1.47 -10.17 -8.69
N ARG A 78 -2.42 -11.02 -8.31
CA ARG A 78 -2.22 -12.03 -7.25
C ARG A 78 -1.21 -13.12 -7.56
N VAL A 79 -1.02 -13.46 -8.84
CA VAL A 79 -0.09 -14.55 -9.22
C VAL A 79 1.30 -13.99 -9.48
N VAL A 80 1.38 -12.91 -10.26
CA VAL A 80 2.65 -12.37 -10.75
C VAL A 80 3.18 -11.32 -9.79
N ILE A 81 2.39 -10.30 -9.47
CA ILE A 81 2.87 -9.17 -8.64
C ILE A 81 3.10 -9.64 -7.21
N ASP A 82 2.09 -10.26 -6.57
CA ASP A 82 2.26 -10.81 -5.23
C ASP A 82 3.33 -11.90 -5.19
N GLY A 83 3.43 -12.74 -6.24
CA GLY A 83 4.48 -13.76 -6.35
C GLY A 83 5.88 -13.17 -6.32
N ILE A 84 6.11 -12.11 -7.11
CA ILE A 84 7.39 -11.38 -7.16
C ILE A 84 7.69 -10.73 -5.80
N VAL A 85 6.73 -10.00 -5.23
CA VAL A 85 6.91 -9.28 -3.96
C VAL A 85 7.22 -10.24 -2.81
N ASN A 86 6.47 -11.35 -2.71
CA ASN A 86 6.75 -12.38 -1.71
C ASN A 86 8.11 -13.05 -1.95
N GLY A 87 8.50 -13.27 -3.20
CA GLY A 87 9.84 -13.75 -3.56
C GLY A 87 10.96 -12.86 -3.02
N PHE A 88 10.85 -11.55 -3.21
CA PHE A 88 11.79 -10.57 -2.62
C PHE A 88 11.75 -10.57 -1.09
N GLY A 89 10.57 -10.78 -0.50
CA GLY A 89 10.41 -10.95 0.95
C GLY A 89 11.19 -12.16 1.48
N TYR A 90 11.05 -13.32 0.83
CA TYR A 90 11.80 -14.52 1.19
C TYR A 90 13.31 -14.34 1.01
N LEU A 91 13.74 -13.69 -0.07
CA LEU A 91 15.16 -13.41 -0.31
C LEU A 91 15.74 -12.50 0.76
N THR A 92 15.05 -11.40 1.09
CA THR A 92 15.46 -10.49 2.16
C THR A 92 15.57 -11.24 3.49
N ARG A 93 14.59 -12.09 3.83
CA ARG A 93 14.61 -12.86 5.07
C ARG A 93 15.76 -13.86 5.11
N LEU A 94 16.08 -14.51 3.99
CA LEU A 94 17.24 -15.38 3.87
C LEU A 94 18.54 -14.60 4.13
N LEU A 95 18.70 -13.45 3.46
CA LEU A 95 19.88 -12.60 3.62
C LEU A 95 20.03 -12.12 5.07
N SER A 96 18.95 -11.65 5.70
CA SER A 96 18.97 -11.24 7.11
C SER A 96 19.34 -12.37 8.06
N TRP A 97 18.92 -13.60 7.78
CA TRP A 97 19.34 -14.75 8.57
C TRP A 97 20.84 -15.03 8.41
N THR A 98 21.36 -14.97 7.18
CA THR A 98 22.80 -15.15 6.95
C THR A 98 23.65 -14.05 7.60
N SER A 99 23.23 -12.79 7.52
CA SER A 99 23.93 -11.69 8.17
C SER A 99 23.86 -11.80 9.69
N GLY A 100 22.71 -12.21 10.24
CA GLY A 100 22.53 -12.42 11.68
C GLY A 100 23.40 -13.57 12.21
N LEU A 101 23.61 -14.62 11.42
CA LEU A 101 24.57 -15.68 11.77
C LEU A 101 26.01 -15.15 11.76
N ALA A 102 26.40 -14.39 10.73
CA ALA A 102 27.73 -13.80 10.66
C ALA A 102 27.99 -12.88 11.86
N ASP A 103 27.03 -12.02 12.21
CA ASP A 103 27.12 -11.12 13.36
C ASP A 103 27.32 -11.91 14.67
N LYS A 104 26.45 -12.89 14.93
CA LYS A 104 26.49 -13.69 16.17
C LYS A 104 27.76 -14.54 16.34
N TYR A 105 28.28 -15.12 15.26
CA TYR A 105 29.43 -16.03 15.36
C TYR A 105 30.76 -15.33 15.13
N ILE A 106 30.82 -14.39 14.19
CA ILE A 106 32.06 -13.73 13.82
C ILE A 106 32.22 -12.46 14.65
N VAL A 107 31.27 -11.52 14.58
CA VAL A 107 31.42 -10.21 15.21
C VAL A 107 31.38 -10.34 16.73
N ASP A 108 30.31 -10.90 17.28
CA ASP A 108 30.16 -11.11 18.72
C ASP A 108 31.24 -12.05 19.27
N GLY A 109 31.60 -13.08 18.51
CA GLY A 109 32.67 -14.02 18.90
C GLY A 109 34.02 -13.31 19.06
N LEU A 110 34.38 -12.46 18.09
CA LEU A 110 35.61 -11.68 18.14
C LEU A 110 35.59 -10.65 19.28
N VAL A 111 34.50 -9.91 19.44
CA VAL A 111 34.38 -8.87 20.47
C VAL A 111 34.43 -9.47 21.88
N ASN A 112 33.68 -10.56 22.12
CA ASN A 112 33.71 -11.26 23.40
C ASN A 112 35.07 -11.90 23.68
N GLY A 113 35.73 -12.45 22.65
CA GLY A 113 37.08 -12.99 22.75
C GLY A 113 38.10 -11.93 23.16
N LEU A 114 38.07 -10.75 22.52
CA LEU A 114 38.91 -9.61 22.89
C LEU A 114 38.62 -9.16 24.34
N GLY A 115 37.34 -9.08 24.72
CA GLY A 115 36.93 -8.77 26.08
C GLY A 115 37.51 -9.76 27.11
N ALA A 116 37.46 -11.06 26.82
CA ALA A 116 38.01 -12.10 27.68
C ALA A 116 39.53 -11.99 27.84
N VAL A 117 40.26 -11.67 26.77
CA VAL A 117 41.71 -11.44 26.82
C VAL A 117 42.05 -10.24 27.70
N ILE A 118 41.35 -9.11 27.51
CA ILE A 118 41.56 -7.90 28.31
C ILE A 118 41.22 -8.15 29.77
N GLN A 119 40.10 -8.83 30.05
CA GLN A 119 39.70 -9.17 31.41
C GLN A 119 40.71 -10.09 32.09
N GLY A 120 41.19 -11.13 31.41
CA GLY A 120 42.24 -12.03 31.92
C GLY A 120 43.57 -11.31 32.19
N ALA A 121 43.94 -10.35 31.34
CA ALA A 121 45.09 -9.48 31.58
C ALA A 121 44.89 -8.60 32.81
N GLY A 122 43.71 -8.00 32.97
CA GLY A 122 43.33 -7.21 34.13
C GLY A 122 43.36 -8.02 35.43
N GLU A 123 42.85 -9.26 35.40
CA GLU A 123 42.93 -10.17 36.54
C GLU A 123 44.35 -10.54 36.91
N SER A 124 45.22 -10.71 35.91
CA SER A 124 46.65 -10.98 36.12
C SER A 124 47.35 -9.80 36.78
N VAL A 125 47.09 -8.57 36.30
CA VAL A 125 47.61 -7.33 36.90
C VAL A 125 47.04 -7.12 38.31
N ARG A 126 45.76 -7.44 38.54
CA ARG A 126 45.12 -7.33 39.86
C ARG A 126 45.83 -8.20 40.91
N ARG A 127 46.40 -9.36 40.53
CA ARG A 127 47.17 -10.20 41.47
C ARG A 127 48.44 -9.53 41.99
N VAL A 128 48.99 -8.55 41.28
CA VAL A 128 50.14 -7.75 41.75
C VAL A 128 49.76 -6.87 42.95
N GLN A 129 48.48 -6.48 43.06
CA GLN A 129 47.95 -5.75 44.20
C GLN A 129 47.62 -6.71 45.35
N THR A 130 48.58 -6.92 46.25
CA THR A 130 48.45 -7.88 47.37
C THR A 130 47.72 -7.33 48.60
N GLY A 131 47.47 -6.01 48.65
CA GLY A 131 46.84 -5.34 49.80
C GLY A 131 47.72 -5.19 51.03
N ARG A 132 48.99 -5.65 50.98
CA ARG A 132 49.95 -5.55 52.10
C ARG A 132 50.87 -4.35 51.91
N ILE A 133 50.84 -3.40 52.85
CA ILE A 133 51.66 -2.16 52.80
C ILE A 133 53.16 -2.45 52.62
N GLN A 134 53.66 -3.52 53.25
CA GLN A 134 55.06 -3.96 53.14
C GLN A 134 55.48 -4.28 51.69
N THR A 135 54.61 -4.91 50.90
CA THR A 135 54.89 -5.24 49.50
C THR A 135 55.07 -3.98 48.65
N TYR A 136 54.25 -2.94 48.90
CA TYR A 136 54.38 -1.66 48.20
C TYR A 136 55.69 -0.95 48.53
N LEU A 137 56.12 -0.96 49.80
CA LEU A 137 57.38 -0.36 50.21
C LEU A 137 58.57 -1.01 49.49
N VAL A 138 58.57 -2.34 49.36
CA VAL A 138 59.61 -3.08 48.61
C VAL A 138 59.61 -2.69 47.13
N TYR A 139 58.44 -2.58 46.48
CA TYR A 139 58.35 -2.13 45.09
C TYR A 139 58.90 -0.71 44.89
N VAL A 140 58.59 0.21 45.80
CA VAL A 140 59.09 1.60 45.73
C VAL A 140 60.61 1.64 45.89
N CYS A 141 61.16 1.00 46.93
CA CYS A 141 62.61 0.95 47.14
C CYS A 141 63.35 0.33 45.94
N PHE A 142 62.81 -0.77 45.39
CA PHE A 142 63.37 -1.42 44.20
C PHE A 142 63.29 -0.51 42.96
N SER A 143 62.16 0.17 42.73
CA SER A 143 61.97 1.07 41.58
C SER A 143 62.93 2.26 41.59
N VAL A 144 63.18 2.88 42.75
CA VAL A 144 64.13 3.99 42.89
C VAL A 144 65.56 3.52 42.62
N LEU A 145 65.94 2.37 43.17
CA LEU A 145 67.27 1.81 42.97
C LEU A 145 67.53 1.45 41.50
N LEU A 146 66.52 0.87 40.83
CA LEU A 146 66.57 0.55 39.40
C LEU A 146 66.68 1.82 38.55
N LEU A 147 65.89 2.87 38.83
CA LEU A 147 65.99 4.15 38.14
C LEU A 147 67.40 4.75 38.26
N VAL A 148 67.97 4.78 39.47
CA VAL A 148 69.32 5.29 39.70
C VAL A 148 70.37 4.50 38.90
N LEU A 149 70.25 3.17 38.84
CA LEU A 149 71.18 2.35 38.06
C LEU A 149 71.05 2.61 36.55
N VAL A 150 69.83 2.74 36.03
CA VAL A 150 69.59 3.05 34.61
C VAL A 150 70.15 4.42 34.26
N PHE A 151 69.87 5.46 35.06
CA PHE A 151 70.40 6.81 34.85
C PHE A 151 71.91 6.92 35.01
N ARG A 152 72.53 6.01 35.77
CA ARG A 152 73.98 5.94 35.91
C ARG A 152 74.65 5.18 34.76
N ALA A 153 73.92 4.28 34.11
CA ALA A 153 74.39 3.47 33.00
C ALA A 153 74.16 4.12 31.62
N LEU A 154 73.16 5.00 31.52
CA LEU A 154 72.95 5.94 30.41
C LEU A 154 73.92 7.13 30.51
#